data_AF-A0A450YG58-F1
#
_entry.id   AF-A0A450YG58-F1
#
_cell.length_a   1.000
_cell.length_b   1.000
_cell.length_c   1.000
_cell.angle_alpha   90.00
_cell.angle_beta   90.00
_cell.angle_gamma   90.00
#
_symmetry.space_group_name_H-M   'P 1'
#
loop_
_entity.id
_entity.type
_entity.pdbx_description
1 polymer ?
#
loop_
_entity_poly.entity_id
_entity_poly.type
_entity_poly.pdbx_seq_one_letter_code
_entity_poly.pdbx_strand_id
1 'polypeptide(L)'
;MFQTANELRYGSPHQLIIDEADAAALKTASGEYPSHTLSPRQTCDLELLLNGGFSPLTGFMDRQTYEKVIEEMRLGDGAIWPMPIVLDVNKSLAETLAPGGGLALQDDEGFTLAVLDVEDIWKPDKRREAEKVYGTTSQEHPGVRALFEDIHDHYVGGASPVSSYPCIPITRNSDTRQPNCVVSSKSSAGGALSDFIPVSPCTACSGRSPYARPRPPRPISCYTPS
;
A
#
# COMPACT_ATOMS: atom_id res chain seq x y z
N MET A 1 -19.45 -26.06 28.22
CA MET A 1 -18.14 -25.37 28.25
C MET A 1 -17.49 -25.60 26.89
N PHE A 2 -17.87 -24.80 25.89
CA PHE A 2 -17.32 -24.92 24.53
C PHE A 2 -16.12 -24.00 24.45
N GLN A 3 -14.92 -24.53 24.68
CA GLN A 3 -13.69 -23.86 24.25
C GLN A 3 -13.57 -24.08 22.75
N THR A 4 -14.04 -23.12 21.96
CA THR A 4 -13.69 -23.02 20.54
C THR A 4 -12.27 -22.46 20.49
N ALA A 5 -11.28 -23.34 20.58
CA ALA A 5 -9.92 -23.01 20.18
C ALA A 5 -9.97 -22.81 18.66
N ASN A 6 -9.93 -21.55 18.24
CA ASN A 6 -9.73 -21.17 16.85
C ASN A 6 -8.27 -21.52 16.49
N GLU A 7 -7.99 -22.80 16.24
CA GLU A 7 -6.73 -23.24 15.66
C GLU A 7 -6.63 -22.60 14.27
N LEU A 8 -5.84 -21.54 14.17
CA LEU A 8 -5.56 -20.87 12.90
C LEU A 8 -4.89 -21.88 11.98
N ARG A 9 -5.63 -22.36 10.97
CA ARG A 9 -5.13 -23.31 9.97
C ARG A 9 -3.90 -22.81 9.18
N TYR A 10 -3.54 -21.54 9.33
CA TYR A 10 -2.45 -20.85 8.63
C TYR A 10 -1.37 -20.29 9.58
N GLY A 11 -1.34 -20.72 10.85
CA GLY A 11 -0.38 -20.20 11.83
C GLY A 11 -0.72 -18.78 12.32
N SER A 12 0.20 -18.21 13.10
CA SER A 12 0.09 -16.81 13.56
C SER A 12 0.48 -15.85 12.42
N PRO A 13 -0.19 -14.70 12.26
CA PRO A 13 0.17 -13.75 11.22
C PRO A 13 1.62 -13.26 11.37
N HIS A 14 2.37 -13.27 10.27
CA HIS A 14 3.69 -12.65 10.23
C HIS A 14 3.52 -11.13 10.07
N GLN A 15 3.69 -10.38 11.16
CA GLN A 15 3.74 -8.92 11.09
C GLN A 15 5.18 -8.47 10.82
N LEU A 16 5.37 -7.72 9.73
CA LEU A 16 6.70 -7.29 9.25
C LEU A 16 7.02 -5.83 9.63
N ILE A 17 6.41 -5.35 10.70
CA ILE A 17 6.62 -3.99 11.21
C ILE A 17 7.74 -4.04 12.23
N ILE A 18 8.75 -3.21 12.03
CA ILE A 18 9.90 -3.09 12.94
C ILE A 18 9.71 -1.95 13.94
N ASP A 19 10.51 -2.01 15.00
CA ASP A 19 10.57 -0.98 16.02
C ASP A 19 11.13 0.34 15.45
N GLU A 20 10.74 1.45 16.06
CA GLU A 20 11.05 2.82 15.59
C GLU A 20 12.57 3.10 15.48
N ALA A 21 13.39 2.44 16.30
CA ALA A 21 14.85 2.58 16.27
C ALA A 21 15.46 1.95 15.00
N ASP A 22 15.03 0.75 14.64
CA ASP A 22 15.48 0.05 13.43
C ASP A 22 14.94 0.73 12.17
N ALA A 23 13.75 1.35 12.29
CA ALA A 23 13.10 2.08 11.22
C ALA A 23 13.89 3.32 10.79
N ALA A 24 14.47 4.06 11.75
CA ALA A 24 15.33 5.21 11.46
C ALA A 24 16.64 4.80 10.75
N ALA A 25 17.22 3.65 11.14
CA ALA A 25 18.40 3.11 10.49
C ALA A 25 18.11 2.69 9.04
N LEU A 26 17.00 1.98 8.81
CA LEU A 26 16.57 1.60 7.47
C LEU A 26 16.24 2.80 6.59
N LYS A 27 15.61 3.84 7.14
CA LYS A 27 15.33 5.07 6.39
C LYS A 27 16.60 5.80 5.95
N THR A 28 17.67 5.69 6.74
CA THR A 28 18.97 6.25 6.36
C THR A 28 19.62 5.40 5.26
N ALA A 29 19.63 4.08 5.44
CA ALA A 29 20.17 3.14 4.45
C ALA A 29 19.39 3.16 3.13
N SER A 30 18.07 3.38 3.17
CA SER A 30 17.22 3.41 1.97
C SER A 30 17.54 4.56 1.02
N GLY A 31 18.20 5.62 1.49
CA GLY A 31 18.69 6.69 0.63
C GLY A 31 19.81 6.28 -0.33
N GLU A 32 20.47 5.15 -0.05
CA GLU A 32 21.55 4.61 -0.90
C GLU A 32 21.03 3.59 -1.94
N TYR A 33 19.80 3.09 -1.75
CA TYR A 33 19.20 2.10 -2.63
C TYR A 33 18.45 2.74 -3.81
N PRO A 34 18.37 2.04 -4.96
CA PRO A 34 17.44 2.41 -6.02
C PRO A 34 16.01 2.48 -5.46
N SER A 35 15.25 3.46 -5.94
CA SER A 35 13.86 3.67 -5.54
C SER A 35 12.89 3.20 -6.62
N HIS A 36 11.80 2.54 -6.20
CA HIS A 36 10.67 2.18 -7.04
C HIS A 36 9.39 2.81 -6.53
N THR A 37 8.73 3.60 -7.35
CA THR A 37 7.40 4.15 -7.05
C THR A 37 6.34 3.07 -7.31
N LEU A 38 5.61 2.69 -6.26
CA LEU A 38 4.59 1.66 -6.31
C LEU A 38 3.34 2.13 -7.06
N SER A 39 2.76 1.22 -7.85
CA SER A 39 1.42 1.43 -8.38
C SER A 39 0.37 1.28 -7.26
N PRO A 40 -0.85 1.83 -7.42
CA PRO A 40 -1.91 1.70 -6.41
C PRO A 40 -2.20 0.24 -6.01
N ARG A 41 -2.09 -0.69 -6.98
CA ARG A 41 -2.24 -2.13 -6.72
C ARG A 41 -1.10 -2.67 -5.87
N GLN A 42 0.14 -2.34 -6.20
CA GLN A 42 1.32 -2.78 -5.45
C GLN A 42 1.32 -2.22 -4.02
N THR A 43 0.85 -0.98 -3.83
CA THR A 43 0.69 -0.40 -2.49
C THR A 43 -0.30 -1.21 -1.64
N CYS A 44 -1.44 -1.59 -2.20
CA CYS A 44 -2.39 -2.46 -1.49
C CYS A 44 -1.79 -3.84 -1.18
N ASP A 45 -1.06 -4.44 -2.12
CA ASP A 45 -0.40 -5.74 -1.91
C ASP A 45 0.67 -5.63 -0.80
N LEU A 46 1.45 -4.55 -0.77
CA LEU A 46 2.41 -4.26 0.27
C LEU A 46 1.73 -4.09 1.65
N GLU A 47 0.62 -3.36 1.73
CA GLU A 47 -0.13 -3.19 2.99
C GLU A 47 -0.63 -4.55 3.52
N LEU A 48 -1.12 -5.42 2.64
CA LEU A 48 -1.58 -6.76 3.02
C LEU A 48 -0.43 -7.67 3.46
N LEU A 49 0.76 -7.53 2.87
CA LEU A 49 1.97 -8.22 3.31
C LEU A 49 2.41 -7.73 4.70
N LEU A 50 2.50 -6.42 4.91
CA LEU A 50 2.97 -5.82 6.17
C LEU A 50 2.04 -6.13 7.35
N ASN A 51 0.73 -6.13 7.11
CA ASN A 51 -0.29 -6.44 8.12
C ASN A 51 -0.47 -7.94 8.38
N GLY A 52 0.23 -8.80 7.63
CA GLY A 52 0.09 -10.26 7.73
C GLY A 52 -1.23 -10.79 7.14
N GLY A 53 -1.96 -9.98 6.37
CA GLY A 53 -3.17 -10.41 5.65
C GLY A 53 -2.89 -11.48 4.59
N PHE A 54 -1.65 -11.53 4.09
CA PHE A 54 -1.16 -12.56 3.19
C PHE A 54 -0.35 -13.68 3.85
N SER A 55 -0.47 -13.87 5.18
CA SER A 55 0.16 -15.01 5.85
C SER A 55 -0.24 -16.32 5.17
N PRO A 56 0.72 -17.17 4.79
CA PRO A 56 2.09 -17.29 5.30
C PRO A 56 3.19 -16.55 4.52
N LEU A 57 2.85 -15.74 3.51
CA LEU A 57 3.84 -14.97 2.75
C LEU A 57 4.49 -13.89 3.61
N THR A 58 5.81 -13.79 3.52
CA THR A 58 6.64 -12.82 4.22
C THR A 58 7.22 -11.75 3.28
N GLY A 59 6.78 -11.70 2.03
CA GLY A 59 7.29 -10.78 1.01
C GLY A 59 6.68 -11.03 -0.37
N PHE A 60 7.23 -10.36 -1.39
CA PHE A 60 6.87 -10.61 -2.77
C PHE A 60 7.46 -11.95 -3.21
N MET A 61 6.69 -12.74 -3.96
CA MET A 61 7.10 -14.09 -4.35
C MET A 61 8.39 -14.07 -5.17
N ASP A 62 9.29 -15.01 -4.90
CA ASP A 62 10.41 -15.35 -5.78
C ASP A 62 9.91 -16.09 -7.04
N ARG A 63 10.82 -16.34 -7.98
CA ARG A 63 10.47 -17.00 -9.23
C ARG A 63 9.93 -18.41 -9.00
N GLN A 64 10.54 -19.15 -8.07
CA GLN A 64 10.17 -20.55 -7.80
C GLN A 64 8.77 -20.66 -7.21
N THR A 65 8.44 -19.81 -6.25
CA THR A 65 7.13 -19.73 -5.60
C THR A 65 6.07 -19.27 -6.60
N TYR A 66 6.39 -18.29 -7.43
CA TYR A 66 5.53 -17.84 -8.52
C TYR A 66 5.19 -18.97 -9.51
N GLU A 67 6.21 -19.70 -10.00
CA GLU A 67 5.99 -20.80 -10.95
C GLU A 67 5.12 -21.90 -10.33
N LYS A 68 5.35 -22.24 -9.05
CA LYS A 68 4.54 -23.21 -8.32
C LYS A 68 3.09 -22.75 -8.13
N VAL A 69 2.87 -21.48 -7.80
CA VAL A 69 1.52 -20.90 -7.65
C VAL A 69 0.74 -20.97 -8.96
N ILE A 70 1.38 -20.67 -10.09
CA ILE A 70 0.72 -20.73 -11.40
C ILE A 70 0.40 -22.16 -11.84
N GLU A 71 1.27 -23.13 -11.51
CA GLU A 71 1.10 -24.51 -11.94
C GLU A 71 0.18 -25.32 -11.02
N GLU A 72 0.33 -25.17 -9.71
CA GLU A 72 -0.28 -26.01 -8.69
C GLU A 72 -1.31 -25.27 -7.82
N MET A 73 -1.44 -23.96 -7.96
CA MET A 73 -2.26 -23.10 -7.08
C MET A 73 -1.91 -23.26 -5.59
N ARG A 74 -0.62 -23.48 -5.31
CA ARG A 74 -0.11 -23.73 -3.97
C ARG A 74 1.23 -23.07 -3.72
N LEU A 75 1.44 -22.68 -2.47
CA LEU A 75 2.73 -22.21 -1.97
C LEU A 75 3.67 -23.38 -1.65
N GLY A 76 4.93 -23.06 -1.35
CA GLY A 76 5.97 -24.03 -0.94
C GLY A 76 5.54 -24.93 0.21
N ASP A 77 4.83 -24.36 1.18
CA ASP A 77 4.29 -24.99 2.38
C ASP A 77 2.99 -25.81 2.17
N GLY A 78 2.44 -25.80 0.95
CA GLY A 78 1.22 -26.51 0.58
C GLY A 78 -0.08 -25.72 0.80
N ALA A 79 -0.02 -24.49 1.30
CA ALA A 79 -1.18 -23.61 1.40
C ALA A 79 -1.78 -23.33 0.01
N ILE A 80 -3.10 -23.29 -0.10
CA ILE A 80 -3.78 -22.99 -1.37
C ILE A 80 -3.65 -21.50 -1.65
N TRP A 81 -3.09 -21.18 -2.80
CA TRP A 81 -2.82 -19.81 -3.20
C TRP A 81 -3.00 -19.66 -4.72
N PRO A 82 -4.17 -19.20 -5.20
CA PRO A 82 -4.48 -19.18 -6.62
C PRO A 82 -3.98 -17.93 -7.36
N MET A 83 -3.55 -16.88 -6.65
CA MET A 83 -3.20 -15.58 -7.23
C MET A 83 -1.76 -15.19 -6.89
N PRO A 84 -0.85 -15.04 -7.88
CA PRO A 84 0.52 -14.63 -7.60
C PRO A 84 0.58 -13.20 -7.05
N ILE A 85 1.41 -12.99 -6.02
CA ILE A 85 1.70 -11.67 -5.45
C ILE A 85 3.15 -11.32 -5.80
N VAL A 86 3.33 -10.42 -6.76
CA VAL A 86 4.62 -10.09 -7.37
C VAL A 86 4.81 -8.58 -7.44
N LEU A 87 6.05 -8.12 -7.37
CA LEU A 87 6.41 -6.73 -7.59
C LEU A 87 6.86 -6.54 -9.03
N ASP A 88 6.10 -5.80 -9.83
CA ASP A 88 6.47 -5.46 -11.20
C ASP A 88 7.28 -4.16 -11.29
N VAL A 89 8.36 -4.20 -12.07
CA VAL A 89 9.27 -3.07 -12.27
C VAL A 89 9.55 -2.85 -13.75
N ASN A 90 9.88 -1.60 -14.10
CA ASN A 90 10.29 -1.27 -15.45
C ASN A 90 11.64 -1.92 -15.81
N LYS A 91 11.91 -2.05 -17.12
CA LYS A 91 13.14 -2.69 -17.62
C LYS A 91 14.41 -1.98 -17.15
N SER A 92 14.41 -0.64 -17.14
CA SER A 92 15.58 0.15 -16.74
C SER A 92 15.97 -0.07 -15.27
N LEU A 93 14.99 -0.23 -14.40
CA LEU A 93 15.20 -0.50 -12.98
C LEU A 93 15.66 -1.95 -12.79
N ALA A 94 15.01 -2.91 -13.46
CA ALA A 94 15.43 -4.31 -13.44
C ALA A 94 16.91 -4.51 -13.87
N GLU A 95 17.39 -3.74 -14.84
CA GLU A 95 18.79 -3.78 -15.28
C GLU A 95 19.79 -3.16 -14.27
N THR A 96 19.30 -2.29 -13.39
CA THR A 96 20.12 -1.62 -12.36
C THR A 96 20.19 -2.45 -11.08
N LEU A 97 19.17 -3.27 -10.83
CA LEU A 97 19.06 -4.10 -9.64
C LEU A 97 19.95 -5.34 -9.74
N ALA A 98 20.46 -5.77 -8.60
CA ALA A 98 21.21 -7.01 -8.44
C ALA A 98 20.65 -7.82 -7.25
N PRO A 99 20.59 -9.15 -7.37
CA PRO A 99 20.31 -10.02 -6.22
C PRO A 99 21.22 -9.72 -5.02
N GLY A 100 20.65 -9.66 -3.82
CA GLY A 100 21.31 -9.28 -2.58
C GLY A 100 21.38 -7.76 -2.33
N GLY A 101 20.84 -6.93 -3.22
CA GLY A 101 20.70 -5.49 -3.03
C GLY A 101 19.36 -5.10 -2.40
N GLY A 102 19.32 -3.94 -1.76
CA GLY A 102 18.07 -3.33 -1.29
C GLY A 102 17.37 -2.54 -2.38
N LEU A 103 16.04 -2.54 -2.36
CA LEU A 103 15.17 -1.70 -3.19
C LEU A 103 14.24 -0.90 -2.28
N ALA A 104 14.28 0.44 -2.36
CA ALA A 104 13.40 1.30 -1.61
C ALA A 104 12.04 1.41 -2.33
N LEU A 105 10.96 0.97 -1.66
CA LEU A 105 9.60 1.06 -2.18
C LEU A 105 8.96 2.37 -1.72
N GLN A 106 8.51 3.18 -2.67
CA GLN A 106 7.95 4.52 -2.43
C GLN A 106 6.49 4.61 -2.85
N ASP A 107 5.74 5.51 -2.24
CA ASP A 107 4.46 5.96 -2.79
C ASP A 107 4.65 6.96 -3.93
N ASP A 108 3.54 7.41 -4.52
CA ASP A 108 3.49 8.46 -5.55
C ASP A 108 3.88 9.87 -5.04
N GLU A 109 3.95 10.08 -3.73
CA GLU A 109 4.45 11.32 -3.09
C GLU A 109 5.97 11.27 -2.91
N GLY A 110 6.61 10.13 -3.18
CA GLY A 110 8.05 9.89 -3.05
C GLY A 110 8.46 9.48 -1.63
N PHE A 111 7.51 9.10 -0.80
CA PHE A 111 7.76 8.66 0.57
C PHE A 111 8.13 7.18 0.60
N THR A 112 9.25 6.83 1.24
CA THR A 112 9.69 5.44 1.37
C THR A 112 8.82 4.70 2.38
N LEU A 113 8.07 3.71 1.90
CA LEU A 113 7.17 2.88 2.68
C LEU A 113 7.90 1.69 3.31
N ALA A 114 8.69 0.99 2.50
CA ALA A 114 9.42 -0.20 2.90
C ALA A 114 10.71 -0.35 2.11
N VAL A 115 11.63 -1.17 2.62
CA VAL A 115 12.80 -1.64 1.87
C VAL A 115 12.62 -3.12 1.60
N LEU A 116 12.78 -3.51 0.34
CA LEU A 116 12.75 -4.90 -0.11
C LEU A 116 14.18 -5.38 -0.35
N ASP A 117 14.53 -6.53 0.22
CA ASP A 117 15.76 -7.23 -0.13
C ASP A 117 15.52 -8.04 -1.41
N VAL A 118 16.22 -7.69 -2.49
CA VAL A 118 16.02 -8.29 -3.81
C VAL A 118 16.69 -9.66 -3.84
N GLU A 119 15.90 -10.72 -4.03
CA GLU A 119 16.41 -12.08 -4.16
C GLU A 119 16.50 -12.50 -5.62
N ASP A 120 15.42 -12.26 -6.37
CA ASP A 120 15.28 -12.72 -7.75
C ASP A 120 14.71 -11.62 -8.65
N ILE A 121 15.18 -11.57 -9.90
CA ILE A 121 14.68 -10.68 -10.94
C ILE A 121 14.48 -11.51 -12.21
N TRP A 122 13.27 -11.53 -12.76
CA TRP A 122 12.98 -12.31 -13.95
C TRP A 122 11.92 -11.67 -14.85
N LYS A 123 11.85 -12.14 -16.10
CA LYS A 123 10.81 -11.77 -17.05
C LYS A 123 9.79 -12.91 -17.16
N PRO A 124 8.55 -12.73 -16.69
CA PRO A 124 7.49 -13.74 -16.79
C PRO A 124 6.91 -13.83 -18.21
N ASP A 125 6.29 -14.97 -18.53
CA ASP A 125 5.38 -15.07 -19.67
C ASP A 125 3.95 -14.69 -19.24
N LYS A 126 3.60 -13.43 -19.45
CA LYS A 126 2.28 -12.87 -19.11
C LYS A 126 1.11 -13.60 -19.80
N ARG A 127 1.32 -14.19 -20.98
CA ARG A 127 0.26 -14.95 -21.66
C ARG A 127 0.00 -16.27 -20.94
N ARG A 128 1.07 -16.95 -20.53
CA ARG A 128 0.99 -18.16 -19.72
C ARG A 128 0.32 -17.88 -18.37
N GLU A 129 0.69 -16.78 -17.72
CA GLU A 129 0.05 -16.33 -16.48
C GLU A 129 -1.44 -16.08 -16.69
N ALA A 130 -1.82 -15.35 -17.74
CA ALA A 130 -3.23 -15.07 -18.04
C ALA A 130 -4.07 -16.34 -18.22
N GLU A 131 -3.56 -17.30 -18.98
CA GLU A 131 -4.24 -18.57 -19.22
C GLU A 131 -4.40 -19.39 -17.95
N LYS A 132 -3.38 -19.44 -17.10
CA LYS A 132 -3.38 -20.27 -15.88
C LYS A 132 -4.16 -19.65 -14.72
N VAL A 133 -4.04 -18.33 -14.54
CA VAL A 133 -4.65 -17.61 -13.41
C VAL A 133 -6.08 -17.20 -13.74
N TYR A 134 -6.33 -16.66 -14.94
CA TYR A 134 -7.65 -16.15 -15.34
C TYR A 134 -8.44 -17.12 -16.23
N GLY A 135 -7.83 -18.22 -16.70
CA GLY A 135 -8.48 -19.17 -17.60
C GLY A 135 -8.72 -18.64 -19.01
N THR A 136 -8.20 -17.47 -19.34
CA THR A 136 -8.40 -16.80 -20.64
C THR A 136 -7.25 -15.86 -20.95
N THR A 137 -6.98 -15.66 -22.24
CA THR A 137 -6.02 -14.66 -22.73
C THR A 137 -6.72 -13.44 -23.36
N SER A 138 -8.05 -13.37 -23.29
CA SER A 138 -8.82 -12.25 -23.86
C SER A 138 -8.66 -10.99 -23.01
N GLN A 139 -8.26 -9.88 -23.64
CA GLN A 139 -8.17 -8.56 -23.00
C GLN A 139 -9.55 -7.94 -22.69
N GLU A 140 -10.64 -8.61 -23.05
CA GLU A 140 -11.97 -8.27 -22.54
C GLU A 140 -12.08 -8.55 -21.04
N HIS A 141 -11.32 -9.52 -20.52
CA HIS A 141 -11.26 -9.78 -19.09
C HIS A 141 -10.43 -8.70 -18.39
N PRO A 142 -10.96 -7.99 -17.37
CA PRO A 142 -10.28 -6.86 -16.74
C PRO A 142 -8.94 -7.26 -16.10
N GLY A 143 -8.84 -8.46 -15.52
CA GLY A 143 -7.58 -8.95 -14.95
C GLY A 143 -6.50 -9.24 -15.99
N VAL A 144 -6.91 -9.71 -17.18
CA VAL A 144 -5.96 -9.97 -18.29
C VAL A 144 -5.53 -8.65 -18.89
N ARG A 145 -6.45 -7.70 -19.04
CA ARG A 145 -6.14 -6.35 -19.52
C ARG A 145 -5.10 -5.66 -18.63
N ALA A 146 -5.34 -5.63 -17.32
CA ALA A 146 -4.40 -5.02 -16.37
C ALA A 146 -3.01 -5.68 -16.41
N LEU A 147 -2.94 -7.00 -16.63
CA LEU A 147 -1.67 -7.73 -16.76
C LEU A 147 -0.85 -7.28 -17.99
N PHE A 148 -1.50 -6.90 -19.08
CA PHE A 148 -0.83 -6.46 -20.30
C PHE A 148 -0.63 -4.94 -20.38
N GLU A 149 -1.54 -4.15 -19.82
CA GLU A 149 -1.54 -2.68 -19.94
C GLU A 149 -0.87 -1.98 -18.75
N ASP A 150 -1.15 -2.43 -17.52
CA ASP A 150 -0.74 -1.73 -16.30
C ASP A 150 0.54 -2.31 -15.67
N ILE A 151 0.71 -3.63 -15.78
CA ILE A 151 1.82 -4.36 -15.14
C ILE A 151 3.07 -4.29 -16.03
N HIS A 152 4.23 -4.00 -15.43
CA HIS A 152 5.50 -3.95 -16.14
C HIS A 152 6.05 -5.34 -16.54
N ASP A 153 7.13 -5.36 -17.32
CA ASP A 153 7.64 -6.56 -17.97
C ASP A 153 8.55 -7.44 -17.12
N HIS A 154 9.04 -6.95 -15.98
CA HIS A 154 9.96 -7.67 -15.12
C HIS A 154 9.37 -7.76 -13.72
N TYR A 155 9.52 -8.92 -13.09
CA TYR A 155 9.12 -9.15 -11.71
C TYR A 155 10.37 -9.22 -10.84
N VAL A 156 10.20 -8.72 -9.61
CA VAL A 156 11.20 -8.75 -8.55
C VAL A 156 10.61 -9.51 -7.37
N GLY A 157 11.34 -10.52 -6.93
CA GLY A 157 11.04 -11.30 -5.74
C GLY A 157 11.98 -10.94 -4.61
N GLY A 158 11.49 -11.01 -3.38
CA GLY A 158 12.29 -10.64 -2.22
C GLY A 158 11.55 -10.90 -0.91
N ALA A 159 12.27 -11.45 0.06
CA ALA A 159 11.77 -11.61 1.41
C ALA A 159 11.74 -10.26 2.15
N SER A 160 10.78 -10.15 3.08
CA SER A 160 10.69 -9.11 4.12
C SER A 160 10.77 -7.66 3.62
N PRO A 161 9.69 -7.12 3.02
CA PRO A 161 9.55 -5.67 2.98
C PRO A 161 9.48 -5.16 4.43
N VAL A 162 10.53 -4.50 4.88
CA VAL A 162 10.57 -3.95 6.22
C VAL A 162 10.08 -2.51 6.17
N SER A 163 8.98 -2.22 6.88
CA SER A 163 8.37 -0.89 6.91
C SER A 163 8.68 -0.15 8.21
N SER A 164 9.03 1.13 8.07
CA SER A 164 9.20 2.08 9.17
C SER A 164 7.86 2.53 9.77
N TYR A 165 6.74 2.37 9.07
CA TYR A 165 5.48 3.00 9.43
C TYR A 165 4.47 1.98 9.96
N PRO A 166 3.94 2.18 11.18
CA PRO A 166 2.79 1.42 11.65
C PRO A 166 1.57 1.87 10.85
N CYS A 167 1.14 1.08 9.87
CA CYS A 167 -0.04 1.30 9.04
C CYS A 167 -0.17 2.73 8.46
N ILE A 168 0.05 2.88 7.14
CA ILE A 168 -0.59 4.00 6.44
C ILE A 168 -2.10 3.81 6.66
N PRO A 169 -2.83 4.79 7.22
CA PRO A 169 -4.27 4.69 7.25
C PRO A 169 -4.75 4.63 5.80
N ILE A 170 -5.53 3.61 5.45
CA ILE A 170 -6.32 3.50 4.22
C ILE A 170 -7.32 4.66 4.14
N THR A 171 -6.81 5.88 4.00
CA THR A 171 -7.55 7.10 3.73
C THR A 171 -6.81 7.86 2.64
N ARG A 172 -6.62 7.20 1.50
CA ARG A 172 -6.49 7.92 0.22
C ARG A 172 -7.80 7.84 -0.54
N ASN A 173 -8.76 8.61 -0.06
CA ASN A 173 -9.57 9.36 -1.00
C ASN A 173 -9.06 10.79 -0.91
N SER A 174 -8.78 11.39 -2.06
CA SER A 174 -8.28 12.74 -2.25
C SER A 174 -9.18 13.80 -1.62
N ASP A 175 -9.09 13.97 -0.30
CA ASP A 175 -9.68 15.10 0.41
C ASP A 175 -8.61 15.72 1.28
N THR A 176 -7.91 16.69 0.71
CA THR A 176 -7.24 17.77 1.44
C THR A 176 -8.26 18.46 2.34
N ARG A 177 -8.59 17.84 3.48
CA ARG A 177 -9.36 18.42 4.59
C ARG A 177 -9.42 17.45 5.78
N GLN A 178 -8.34 17.38 6.55
CA GLN A 178 -8.50 17.22 8.00
C GLN A 178 -8.03 18.50 8.70
N PRO A 179 -8.93 19.27 9.32
CA PRO A 179 -8.52 20.29 10.27
C PRO A 179 -8.06 19.56 11.54
N ASN A 180 -6.82 19.81 11.97
CA ASN A 180 -6.20 19.40 13.25
C ASN A 180 -5.17 18.25 13.24
N CYS A 181 -4.52 17.95 12.12
CA CYS A 181 -3.16 17.38 12.23
C CYS A 181 -2.15 18.51 12.43
N VAL A 182 -1.95 18.91 13.69
CA VAL A 182 -0.80 19.75 14.07
C VAL A 182 0.44 18.88 13.96
N VAL A 183 1.16 19.02 12.86
CA VAL A 183 2.55 18.56 12.74
C VAL A 183 3.34 19.31 13.80
N SER A 184 3.66 18.63 14.91
CA SER A 184 4.55 19.18 15.93
C SER A 184 5.97 19.09 15.39
N SER A 185 6.37 20.07 14.59
CA SER A 185 7.76 20.31 14.26
C SER A 185 8.47 20.86 15.50
N LYS A 186 9.12 19.97 16.28
CA LYS A 186 10.15 20.43 17.21
C LYS A 186 11.39 20.80 16.38
N SER A 187 11.41 22.05 15.92
CA SER A 187 12.66 22.69 15.49
C SER A 187 13.44 23.12 16.73
N SER A 188 14.57 22.48 16.93
CA SER A 188 15.61 22.88 17.87
C SER A 188 16.31 24.14 17.34
N ALA A 189 16.08 25.28 17.98
CA ALA A 189 17.02 26.40 17.96
C ALA A 189 16.86 27.21 19.26
N GLY A 190 17.94 27.32 20.02
CA GLY A 190 17.99 28.11 21.25
C GLY A 190 17.90 29.62 21.00
N GLY A 191 17.41 30.34 22.00
CA GLY A 191 17.38 31.81 22.01
C GLY A 191 16.53 32.32 23.17
N ALA A 192 17.12 33.15 24.01
CA ALA A 192 16.60 33.58 25.30
C ALA A 192 15.57 34.73 25.24
N LEU A 193 14.76 34.80 26.30
CA LEU A 193 14.19 35.98 26.98
C LEU A 193 13.10 36.85 26.30
N SER A 194 12.11 37.17 27.16
CA SER A 194 11.21 38.34 27.19
C SER A 194 10.23 38.54 26.02
N ASP A 195 8.94 38.25 26.24
CA ASP A 195 7.92 39.28 26.51
C ASP A 195 6.50 38.68 26.45
N PHE A 196 5.79 38.76 27.58
CA PHE A 196 4.37 38.46 27.70
C PHE A 196 3.58 39.70 27.24
N ILE A 197 2.79 39.57 26.15
CA ILE A 197 1.71 40.50 25.82
C ILE A 197 0.38 39.72 25.82
N PRO A 198 -0.61 40.08 26.64
CA PRO A 198 -1.91 39.42 26.67
C PRO A 198 -2.82 39.97 25.55
N VAL A 199 -3.41 39.09 24.75
CA VAL A 199 -4.48 39.44 23.81
C VAL A 199 -5.83 38.99 24.34
N SER A 200 -6.76 39.95 24.34
CA SER A 200 -8.12 39.95 24.84
C SER A 200 -9.05 38.86 24.26
N PRO A 201 -10.13 38.48 24.99
CA PRO A 201 -11.11 37.51 24.53
C PRO A 201 -12.06 38.12 23.49
N CYS A 202 -12.19 37.44 22.34
CA CYS A 202 -13.15 37.80 21.31
C CYS A 202 -14.51 37.16 21.62
N THR A 203 -15.45 37.98 22.08
CA THR A 203 -16.86 37.65 22.26
C THR A 203 -17.59 37.70 20.92
N ALA A 204 -18.56 36.78 20.75
CA ALA A 204 -19.62 36.71 19.72
C ALA A 204 -19.32 35.97 18.40
N CYS A 205 -19.80 34.72 18.31
CA CYS A 205 -20.87 34.38 17.36
C CYS A 205 -21.50 33.03 17.72
N SER A 206 -22.75 33.09 18.14
CA SER A 206 -23.60 31.96 18.49
C SER A 206 -24.04 31.16 17.26
N GLY A 207 -24.02 29.84 17.42
CA GLY A 207 -24.82 28.81 16.75
C GLY A 207 -25.31 29.05 15.32
N ARG A 208 -24.74 28.29 14.37
CA ARG A 208 -25.48 27.72 13.23
C ARG A 208 -24.75 26.49 12.67
N SER A 209 -25.47 25.38 12.60
CA SER A 209 -25.02 24.09 12.10
C SER A 209 -24.71 24.17 10.59
N PRO A 210 -23.59 23.58 10.11
CA PRO A 210 -23.23 23.54 8.69
C PRO A 210 -24.06 22.53 7.87
N TYR A 211 -25.02 21.82 8.47
CA TYR A 211 -25.87 20.83 7.79
C TYR A 211 -27.22 21.39 7.33
N ALA A 212 -27.21 22.33 6.39
CA ALA A 212 -28.42 22.72 5.64
C ALA A 212 -28.15 22.59 4.14
N ARG A 213 -28.61 21.49 3.52
CA ARG A 213 -28.55 21.31 2.06
C ARG A 213 -29.55 22.24 1.36
N PRO A 214 -29.20 22.91 0.26
CA PRO A 214 -30.18 23.59 -0.59
C PRO A 214 -31.09 22.57 -1.27
N ARG A 215 -32.41 22.76 -1.17
CA ARG A 215 -33.40 21.95 -1.91
C ARG A 215 -33.42 22.38 -3.38
N PRO A 216 -33.51 21.46 -4.35
CA PRO A 216 -33.77 21.82 -5.74
C PRO A 216 -35.18 22.42 -5.91
N PRO A 217 -35.37 23.36 -6.85
CA PRO A 217 -36.70 23.92 -7.13
C PRO A 217 -37.63 22.83 -7.67
N ARG A 218 -38.85 22.74 -7.13
CA ARG A 218 -39.91 21.87 -7.66
C ARG A 218 -40.54 22.55 -8.89
N PRO A 219 -40.91 21.81 -9.95
CA PRO A 219 -41.68 22.36 -11.05
C PRO A 219 -43.07 22.78 -10.57
N ILE A 220 -43.51 23.98 -10.97
CA ILE A 220 -44.84 24.52 -10.70
C ILE A 220 -45.83 23.77 -11.59
N SER A 221 -46.67 22.94 -10.99
CA SER A 221 -47.83 22.31 -11.62
C SER A 221 -48.93 23.36 -11.77
N CYS A 222 -49.16 23.86 -12.99
CA CYS A 222 -50.33 24.66 -13.32
C CYS A 222 -51.56 23.73 -13.38
N TYR A 223 -52.39 23.76 -12.35
CA TYR A 223 -53.75 23.22 -12.37
C TYR A 223 -54.72 24.40 -12.44
N THR A 224 -55.37 24.60 -13.59
CA THR A 224 -56.54 25.48 -13.74
C THR A 224 -57.81 24.67 -13.49
N PRO A 225 -58.72 25.11 -12.61
CA PRO A 225 -60.03 24.48 -12.46
C PRO A 225 -61.08 25.10 -13.39
N SER A 226 -61.91 24.21 -13.93
CA SER A 226 -63.23 24.38 -14.56
C SER A 226 -63.35 25.14 -15.88
#